data_AF-A0A9D2EJ16-F1
#
_entry.id   AF-A0A9D2EJ16-F1
#
_cell.length_a   1.000
_cell.length_b   1.000
_cell.length_c   1.000
_cell.angle_alpha   90.00
_cell.angle_beta   90.00
_cell.angle_gamma   90.00
#
_symmetry.space_group_name_H-M   'P 1'
#
loop_
_entity.id
_entity.type
_entity.pdbx_description
1 polymer ?
#
loop_
_entity_poly.entity_id
_entity_poly.type
_entity_poly.pdbx_seq_one_letter_code
_entity_poly.pdbx_strand_id
1 'polypeptide(L)'
;MTINMGGEHVPVTDVDEVDLDAEEIYVDGVRLTEARAAELAREIARRHGRKGGRPSVGSARVAVRLPQETKDRLATIARSRELREADLVRDAINEYLDRHGA
;
A
#
# COMPACT_ATOMS: atom_id res chain seq x y z
N MET A 1 1.93 6.73 15.12
CA MET A 1 1.38 5.74 14.13
C MET A 1 1.84 6.17 12.75
N THR A 2 2.06 5.29 11.76
CA THR A 2 2.39 5.70 10.39
C THR A 2 1.35 5.18 9.41
N ILE A 3 1.03 5.98 8.39
CA ILE A 3 0.10 5.62 7.31
C ILE A 3 0.81 5.67 5.96
N ASN A 4 0.51 4.69 5.11
CA ASN A 4 1.09 4.58 3.77
C ASN A 4 0.25 5.40 2.78
N MET A 5 0.87 6.45 2.23
CA MET A 5 0.26 7.38 1.26
C MET A 5 0.69 7.04 -0.18
N GLY A 6 0.79 5.76 -0.53
CA GLY A 6 1.12 5.34 -1.90
C GLY A 6 2.61 5.29 -2.22
N GLY A 7 3.44 4.91 -1.25
CA GLY A 7 4.91 4.77 -1.41
C GLY A 7 5.68 5.51 -0.31
N GLU A 8 5.07 6.53 0.26
CA GLU A 8 5.58 7.27 1.41
C GLU A 8 4.89 6.82 2.71
N HIS A 9 5.65 6.68 3.79
CA HIS A 9 5.11 6.42 5.12
C HIS A 9 5.14 7.72 5.92
N VAL A 10 3.96 8.27 6.17
CA VAL A 10 3.82 9.55 6.87
C VAL A 10 3.52 9.27 8.35
N PRO A 11 4.27 9.85 9.30
CA PRO A 11 3.95 9.76 10.72
C PRO A 11 2.69 10.58 11.03
N VAL A 12 1.72 9.92 11.66
CA VAL A 12 0.56 10.56 12.28
C VAL A 12 0.97 11.00 13.67
N THR A 13 0.96 12.31 13.88
CA THR A 13 1.25 12.94 15.17
C THR A 13 0.01 13.01 16.05
N ASP A 14 -1.15 13.33 15.47
CA ASP A 14 -2.41 13.54 16.19
C ASP A 14 -3.58 12.98 15.38
N VAL A 15 -4.58 12.43 16.08
CA VAL A 15 -5.84 11.93 15.51
C VAL A 15 -6.97 12.46 16.37
N ASP A 16 -7.70 13.42 15.84
CA ASP A 16 -8.84 14.05 16.50
C ASP A 16 -10.13 13.80 15.70
N GLU A 17 -11.23 13.70 16.42
CA GLU A 17 -12.57 13.68 15.82
C GLU A 17 -12.97 15.12 15.51
N VAL A 18 -13.14 15.41 14.22
CA VAL A 18 -13.44 16.75 13.72
C VAL A 18 -14.85 16.77 13.15
N ASP A 19 -15.63 17.78 13.53
CA ASP A 19 -16.90 18.12 12.89
C ASP A 19 -16.64 18.95 11.62
N LEU A 20 -16.88 18.36 10.46
CA LEU A 20 -16.59 18.98 9.16
C LEU A 20 -17.53 20.15 8.82
N ASP A 21 -18.65 20.30 9.53
CA ASP A 21 -19.55 21.43 9.31
C ASP A 21 -19.09 22.67 10.07
N ALA A 22 -18.48 22.47 11.25
CA ALA A 22 -17.93 23.52 12.09
C ALA A 22 -16.53 23.99 11.64
N GLU A 23 -15.69 23.06 11.19
CA GLU A 23 -14.32 23.37 10.78
C GLU A 23 -14.18 23.68 9.28
N GLU A 24 -13.23 24.55 8.94
CA GLU A 24 -12.95 24.94 7.56
C GLU A 24 -11.87 24.06 6.93
N ILE A 25 -12.25 22.84 6.57
CA ILE A 25 -11.36 21.88 5.91
C ILE A 25 -11.59 21.92 4.39
N TYR A 26 -10.50 21.92 3.61
CA TYR A 26 -10.55 21.95 2.15
C TYR A 26 -9.85 20.74 1.54
N VAL A 27 -10.49 20.09 0.57
CA VAL A 27 -9.94 18.98 -0.22
C VAL A 27 -10.05 19.34 -1.70
N ASP A 28 -8.93 19.28 -2.42
CA ASP A 28 -8.83 19.68 -3.84
C ASP A 28 -9.40 21.09 -4.11
N GLY A 29 -9.23 22.01 -3.15
CA GLY A 29 -9.72 23.38 -3.23
C GLY A 29 -11.21 23.57 -2.94
N VAL A 30 -11.92 22.51 -2.54
CA VAL A 30 -13.35 22.54 -2.21
C VAL A 30 -13.55 22.34 -0.71
N ARG A 31 -14.40 23.16 -0.08
CA ARG A 31 -14.75 23.00 1.34
C ARG A 31 -15.42 21.64 1.55
N LEU A 32 -14.85 20.86 2.46
CA LEU A 32 -15.40 19.59 2.90
C LEU A 32 -16.39 19.87 4.03
N THR A 33 -17.58 19.29 3.90
CA THR A 33 -18.66 19.30 4.89
C THR A 33 -19.11 17.86 5.12
N GLU A 34 -19.87 17.59 6.18
CA GLU A 34 -20.36 16.23 6.44
C GLU A 34 -21.19 15.70 5.25
N ALA A 35 -22.07 16.55 4.73
CA ALA A 35 -22.88 16.23 3.56
C ALA A 35 -22.02 15.91 2.32
N ARG A 36 -20.96 16.69 2.08
CA ARG A 36 -20.05 16.50 0.94
C ARG A 36 -19.17 15.27 1.12
N ALA A 37 -18.68 15.02 2.32
CA ALA A 37 -17.93 13.82 2.66
C ALA A 37 -18.76 12.56 2.41
N ALA A 38 -20.04 12.56 2.84
CA ALA A 38 -20.96 11.46 2.58
C ALA A 38 -21.27 11.26 1.09
N GLU A 39 -21.33 12.34 0.30
CA GLU A 39 -21.46 12.27 -1.15
C GLU A 39 -20.21 11.66 -1.81
N LEU A 40 -19.03 12.14 -1.44
CA LEU A 40 -17.74 11.66 -1.94
C LEU A 40 -17.55 10.18 -1.61
N ALA A 41 -17.89 9.75 -0.40
CA ALA A 41 -17.86 8.35 0.01
C ALA A 41 -18.77 7.48 -0.88
N ARG A 42 -19.99 7.95 -1.19
CA ARG A 42 -20.91 7.26 -2.10
C ARG A 42 -20.41 7.24 -3.54
N GLU A 43 -19.74 8.29 -4.02
CA GLU A 43 -19.11 8.32 -5.34
C GLU A 43 -17.97 7.30 -5.44
N ILE A 44 -17.07 7.27 -4.46
CA ILE A 44 -15.96 6.31 -4.38
C ILE A 44 -16.51 4.89 -4.32
N ALA A 45 -17.52 4.63 -3.49
CA ALA A 45 -18.17 3.32 -3.39
C ALA A 45 -18.88 2.91 -4.69
N ARG A 46 -19.42 3.86 -5.47
CA ARG A 46 -19.96 3.56 -6.80
C ARG A 46 -18.86 3.22 -7.80
N ARG A 47 -17.75 3.95 -7.78
CA ARG A 47 -16.61 3.75 -8.70
C ARG A 47 -15.84 2.45 -8.42
N HIS A 48 -15.72 2.06 -7.15
CA HIS A 48 -14.89 0.92 -6.72
C HIS A 48 -15.68 -0.24 -6.09
N GLY A 49 -17.02 -0.15 -6.05
CA GLY A 49 -17.93 -1.15 -5.47
C GLY A 49 -18.20 -0.96 -3.96
N ARG A 50 -19.12 -1.78 -3.41
CA ARG A 50 -19.56 -1.77 -1.99
C ARG A 50 -18.42 -1.86 -0.96
N LYS A 51 -17.23 -2.33 -1.36
CA LYS A 51 -16.03 -2.37 -0.53
C LYS A 51 -15.23 -1.06 -0.62
N GLY A 52 -15.90 0.10 -0.67
CA GLY A 52 -15.29 1.43 -0.75
C GLY A 52 -13.99 1.48 0.06
N GLY A 53 -12.87 1.52 -0.65
CA GLY A 53 -11.56 1.21 -0.12
C GLY A 53 -10.56 1.00 -1.26
N ARG A 54 -9.26 1.08 -0.95
CA ARG A 54 -8.18 0.81 -1.91
C ARG A 54 -8.44 -0.56 -2.57
N PRO A 55 -8.37 -0.67 -3.91
CA PRO A 55 -8.46 -1.96 -4.58
C PRO A 55 -7.54 -2.96 -3.89
N SER A 56 -8.05 -4.17 -3.63
CA SER A 56 -7.22 -5.30 -3.25
C SER A 56 -6.07 -5.35 -4.25
N VAL A 57 -4.83 -5.08 -3.81
CA VAL A 57 -3.66 -5.35 -4.62
C VAL A 57 -3.61 -6.86 -4.74
N GLY A 58 -4.22 -7.40 -5.80
CA GLY A 58 -4.36 -8.82 -6.03
C GLY A 58 -2.97 -9.42 -6.08
N SER A 59 -2.54 -10.01 -4.97
CA SER A 59 -1.25 -10.67 -4.89
C SER A 59 -1.48 -12.16 -5.05
N ALA A 60 -0.91 -12.73 -6.10
CA ALA A 60 -0.83 -14.18 -6.25
C ALA A 60 0.26 -14.71 -5.31
N ARG A 61 -0.03 -15.78 -4.59
CA ARG A 61 0.95 -16.45 -3.73
C ARG A 61 1.71 -17.50 -4.54
N VAL A 62 3.03 -17.35 -4.60
CA VAL A 62 3.93 -18.38 -5.14
C VAL A 62 4.70 -19.01 -3.98
N ALA A 63 4.71 -20.34 -3.89
CA ALA A 63 5.48 -21.09 -2.90
C ALA A 63 6.48 -22.01 -3.61
N VAL A 64 7.76 -21.83 -3.32
CA VAL A 64 8.85 -22.60 -3.94
C VAL A 64 9.63 -23.33 -2.85
N ARG A 65 9.98 -24.58 -3.11
CA ARG A 65 10.90 -25.33 -2.24
C ARG A 65 12.33 -25.00 -2.63
N LEU A 66 13.12 -24.58 -1.66
CA LEU A 66 14.54 -24.27 -1.83
C LEU A 66 15.38 -25.17 -0.92
N PRO A 67 16.59 -25.56 -1.34
CA PRO A 67 17.58 -26.12 -0.42
C PRO A 67 17.82 -25.17 0.76
N GLN A 68 18.06 -25.72 1.96
CA GLN A 68 18.27 -24.92 3.16
C GLN A 68 19.42 -23.91 2.99
N GLU A 69 20.51 -24.34 2.38
CA GLU A 69 21.66 -23.47 2.07
C GLU A 69 21.27 -22.25 1.23
N THR A 70 20.40 -22.44 0.23
CA THR A 70 19.92 -21.32 -0.61
C THR A 70 19.07 -20.35 0.20
N LYS A 71 18.23 -20.86 1.10
CA LYS A 71 17.43 -20.05 2.01
C LYS A 71 18.30 -19.23 2.97
N ASP A 72 19.36 -19.83 3.50
CA ASP A 72 20.27 -19.14 4.43
C ASP A 72 21.07 -18.03 3.71
N ARG A 73 21.49 -18.28 2.47
CA ARG A 73 22.11 -17.26 1.61
C ARG A 73 21.14 -16.11 1.33
N LEU A 74 19.88 -16.42 0.99
CA LEU A 74 18.84 -15.41 0.77
C LEU A 74 18.66 -14.51 2.01
N ALA A 75 18.50 -15.11 3.19
CA ALA A 75 18.34 -14.39 4.46
C ALA A 75 19.56 -13.51 4.80
N THR A 76 20.76 -13.97 4.44
CA THR A 76 22.01 -13.21 4.65
C THR A 76 22.06 -11.99 3.74
N ILE A 77 21.75 -12.15 2.45
CA ILE A 77 21.73 -11.05 1.49
C ILE A 77 20.65 -10.03 1.86
N ALA A 78 19.44 -10.49 2.18
CA ALA A 78 18.33 -9.63 2.60
C ALA A 78 18.71 -8.76 3.80
N ARG A 79 19.31 -9.35 4.84
CA ARG A 79 19.81 -8.61 6.01
C ARG A 79 20.90 -7.60 5.65
N SER A 80 21.87 -7.98 4.83
CA SER A 80 22.97 -7.08 4.43
C SER A 80 22.49 -5.85 3.64
N ARG A 81 21.33 -5.96 2.98
CA ARG A 81 20.72 -4.90 2.18
C ARG A 81 19.55 -4.21 2.89
N GLU A 82 19.29 -4.54 4.15
CA GLU A 82 18.15 -4.03 4.93
C GLU A 82 16.79 -4.23 4.23
N LEU A 83 16.66 -5.31 3.45
CA LEU A 83 15.44 -5.69 2.73
C LEU A 83 14.74 -6.86 3.39
N ARG A 84 13.43 -7.00 3.12
CA ARG A 84 12.71 -8.24 3.44
C ARG A 84 13.06 -9.30 2.41
N GLU A 85 13.12 -10.57 2.85
CA GLU A 85 13.34 -11.71 1.95
C GLU A 85 12.34 -11.74 0.78
N ALA A 86 11.08 -11.40 1.04
CA ALA A 86 10.04 -11.36 0.01
C ALA A 86 10.29 -10.27 -1.06
N ASP A 87 10.88 -9.13 -0.68
CA ASP A 87 11.18 -8.06 -1.62
C ASP A 87 12.37 -8.44 -2.50
N LEU A 88 13.42 -9.01 -1.89
CA LEU A 88 14.56 -9.55 -2.62
C LEU A 88 14.16 -10.66 -3.62
N VAL A 89 13.28 -11.58 -3.22
CA VAL A 89 12.77 -12.63 -4.13
C VAL A 89 11.98 -12.03 -5.28
N ARG A 90 11.15 -11.00 -5.01
CA ARG A 90 10.37 -10.33 -6.05
C ARG A 90 11.28 -9.62 -7.05
N ASP A 91 12.29 -8.90 -6.57
CA ASP A 91 13.26 -8.21 -7.41
C ASP A 91 14.03 -9.19 -8.29
N ALA A 92 14.47 -10.32 -7.73
CA ALA A 92 15.16 -11.37 -8.50
C ALA A 92 14.27 -12.01 -9.56
N ILE A 93 12.98 -12.24 -9.26
CA ILE A 93 12.01 -12.74 -10.24
C ILE A 93 11.82 -11.72 -11.36
N ASN A 94 11.62 -10.44 -11.03
CA ASN A 94 11.45 -9.37 -12.02
C ASN A 94 12.69 -9.24 -12.89
N GLU A 95 13.90 -9.20 -12.32
CA GLU A 95 15.16 -9.13 -13.07
C GLU A 95 15.32 -10.30 -14.04
N TYR A 96 14.96 -11.51 -13.61
CA TYR A 96 14.99 -12.68 -14.47
C TYR A 96 13.98 -12.58 -15.62
N LEU A 97 12.75 -12.17 -15.31
CA LEU A 97 11.69 -11.98 -16.32
C LEU A 97 12.03 -10.86 -17.30
N ASP A 98 12.57 -9.74 -16.85
CA ASP A 98 12.98 -8.64 -17.73
C ASP A 98 14.13 -9.05 -18.66
N ARG A 99 15.04 -9.90 -18.17
CA ARG A 99 16.17 -10.42 -18.96
C ARG A 99 15.77 -11.46 -20.01
N HIS A 100 14.74 -12.25 -19.73
CA HIS A 100 14.40 -13.45 -20.51
C HIS A 100 12.99 -13.46 -21.12
N GLY A 101 12.14 -12.53 -20.71
CA GLY A 101 10.78 -12.35 -21.21
C GLY A 101 10.78 -11.46 -22.45
N ALA A 102 10.76 -12.10 -23.62
CA ALA A 102 10.30 -11.50 -24.87
C ALA A 102 8.86 -11.96 -25.14
#